data_AF-A0A3L7XM55-F1
#
_entry.id   AF-A0A3L7XM55-F1
#
_cell.length_a   1.000
_cell.length_b   1.000
_cell.length_c   1.000
_cell.angle_alpha   90.00
_cell.angle_beta   90.00
_cell.angle_gamma   90.00
#
_symmetry.space_group_name_H-M   'P 1'
#
loop_
_entity.id
_entity.type
_entity.pdbx_description
1 polymer ?
#
loop_
_entity_poly.entity_id
_entity_poly.type
_entity_poly.pdbx_seq_one_letter_code
_entity_poly.pdbx_strand_id
1 'polypeptide(L)' 'GTTRTEATPGVIAHRAQSTGRTEAEVEQQMNEGNVVRKLIDAKDIAAVVAFLASPLSIAITGDAIAAGGGAPRSIYY' A
#
# COMPACT_ATOMS: atom_id res chain seq x y z
N GLY A 1 -3.49 3.63 -5.98
CA GLY A 1 -3.29 2.85 -4.75
C GLY A 1 -2.26 3.53 -3.89
N THR A 2 -2.21 3.22 -2.60
CA THR A 2 -1.23 3.77 -1.63
C THR A 2 0.12 3.07 -1.69
N THR A 3 0.48 2.49 -2.83
CA THR A 3 1.76 1.81 -3.02
C THR A 3 2.89 2.82 -3.16
N ARG A 4 4.00 2.59 -2.48
CA ARG A 4 5.22 3.39 -2.62
C ARG A 4 5.80 3.22 -4.02
N THR A 5 6.11 4.34 -4.62
CA THR A 5 6.72 4.48 -5.96
C THR A 5 7.75 5.61 -5.92
N GLU A 6 8.49 5.79 -7.01
CA GLU A 6 9.43 6.89 -7.22
C GLU A 6 8.77 8.27 -7.10
N ALA A 7 7.45 8.38 -7.31
CA ALA A 7 6.70 9.61 -7.14
C ALA A 7 6.40 9.95 -5.65
N THR A 8 6.49 8.96 -4.75
CA THR A 8 6.07 9.10 -3.35
C THR A 8 6.83 10.18 -2.58
N PRO A 9 8.17 10.32 -2.70
CA PRO A 9 8.90 11.41 -2.04
C PRO A 9 8.40 12.80 -2.45
N GLY A 10 8.13 13.01 -3.74
CA GLY A 10 7.58 14.28 -4.24
C GLY A 10 6.19 14.59 -3.68
N VAL A 11 5.34 13.57 -3.54
CA VAL A 11 4.02 13.70 -2.90
C VAL A 11 4.14 14.05 -1.42
N ILE A 12 5.08 13.43 -0.69
CA ILE A 12 5.33 13.72 0.72
C ILE A 12 5.82 15.16 0.89
N ALA A 13 6.83 15.59 0.12
CA ALA A 13 7.38 16.94 0.18
C ALA A 13 6.33 18.01 -0.14
N HIS A 14 5.53 17.81 -1.19
CA HIS A 14 4.44 18.73 -1.54
C HIS A 14 3.39 18.82 -0.42
N ARG A 15 3.00 17.68 0.16
CA ARG A 15 2.04 17.65 1.28
C ARG A 15 2.59 18.33 2.53
N ALA A 16 3.84 18.09 2.87
CA ALA A 16 4.53 18.71 4.01
C ALA A 16 4.47 20.24 3.88
N GLN A 17 4.86 20.77 2.72
CA GLN A 17 4.79 22.20 2.42
C GLN A 17 3.36 22.77 2.51
N SER A 18 2.39 22.11 1.89
CA SER A 18 0.99 22.59 1.87
C SER A 18 0.28 22.52 3.21
N THR A 19 0.73 21.67 4.14
CA THR A 19 0.09 21.45 5.44
C THR A 19 0.90 22.02 6.61
N GLY A 20 2.08 22.59 6.36
CA GLY A 20 2.97 23.11 7.40
C GLY A 20 3.52 22.03 8.34
N ARG A 21 3.57 20.78 7.87
CA ARG A 21 4.06 19.61 8.64
C ARG A 21 5.43 19.17 8.13
N THR A 22 6.12 18.37 8.93
CA THR A 22 7.35 17.69 8.51
C THR A 22 7.03 16.53 7.56
N GLU A 23 7.99 16.17 6.70
CA GLU A 23 7.87 15.01 5.82
C GLU A 23 7.63 13.69 6.60
N ALA A 24 8.27 13.55 7.77
CA ALA A 24 8.10 12.40 8.64
C ALA A 24 6.67 12.28 9.19
N GLU A 25 6.07 13.39 9.63
CA GLU A 25 4.67 13.41 10.08
C GLU A 25 3.70 13.07 8.94
N VAL A 26 3.96 13.58 7.74
CA VAL A 26 3.17 13.25 6.54
C VAL A 26 3.30 11.76 6.19
N GLU A 27 4.51 11.22 6.23
CA GLU A 27 4.75 9.80 5.97
C GLU A 27 4.07 8.91 7.02
N GLN A 28 4.14 9.28 8.30
CA GLN A 28 3.44 8.59 9.36
C GLN A 28 1.92 8.64 9.17
N GLN A 29 1.36 9.81 8.83
CA GLN A 29 -0.07 9.94 8.52
C GLN A 29 -0.47 9.07 7.32
N MET A 30 0.39 8.97 6.30
CA MET A 30 0.15 8.10 5.15
C MET A 30 0.16 6.61 5.53
N ASN A 31 1.07 6.21 6.43
CA ASN A 31 1.12 4.85 6.97
C ASN A 31 -0.18 4.51 7.71
N GLU A 32 -0.73 5.43 8.51
CA GLU A 32 -1.99 5.25 9.25
C GLU A 32 -3.23 5.04 8.34
N GLY A 33 -3.10 5.25 7.03
CA GLY A 33 -4.18 5.06 6.06
C GLY A 33 -4.59 3.60 5.80
N ASN A 34 -3.90 2.63 6.39
CA ASN A 34 -4.26 1.21 6.32
C ASN A 34 -4.05 0.49 7.67
N VAL A 35 -4.65 -0.69 7.82
CA VAL A 35 -4.63 -1.46 9.08
C VAL A 35 -3.22 -1.91 9.46
N VAL A 36 -2.39 -2.29 8.49
CA VAL A 36 -0.99 -2.71 8.75
C VAL A 36 -0.06 -1.54 9.09
N ARG A 37 -0.55 -0.30 9.01
CA ARG A 37 0.18 0.94 9.31
C ARG A 37 1.49 1.07 8.53
N LYS A 38 1.44 0.74 7.24
CA LYS A 38 2.62 0.73 6.37
C LYS A 38 2.21 1.12 4.95
N LEU A 39 2.93 2.08 4.37
CA LEU A 39 2.87 2.31 2.93
C LEU A 39 3.37 1.06 2.19
N ILE A 40 2.48 0.39 1.48
CA ILE A 40 2.79 -0.88 0.80
C ILE A 40 3.85 -0.65 -0.26
N ASP A 41 4.91 -1.44 -0.28
CA ASP A 41 5.98 -1.32 -1.26
C ASP A 41 5.68 -2.14 -2.52
N ALA A 42 6.30 -1.78 -3.65
CA ALA A 42 6.27 -2.60 -4.86
C ALA A 42 6.72 -4.05 -4.59
N LYS A 43 7.69 -4.26 -3.68
CA LYS A 43 8.14 -5.60 -3.28
C LYS A 43 7.06 -6.40 -2.56
N ASP A 44 6.22 -5.75 -1.74
CA ASP A 44 5.11 -6.43 -1.06
C ASP A 44 4.08 -6.93 -2.10
N ILE A 45 3.79 -6.11 -3.12
CA ILE A 45 2.91 -6.50 -4.23
C ILE A 45 3.53 -7.61 -5.08
N ALA A 46 4.83 -7.51 -5.38
CA ALA A 46 5.55 -8.52 -6.16
C ALA A 46 5.52 -9.89 -5.48
N ALA A 47 5.59 -9.95 -4.15
CA ALA A 47 5.46 -11.20 -3.41
C ALA A 47 4.06 -11.84 -3.58
N VAL A 48 2.99 -11.04 -3.53
CA VAL A 48 1.62 -11.53 -3.79
C VAL A 48 1.50 -12.06 -5.22
N VAL A 49 2.00 -11.32 -6.21
CA VAL A 49 1.98 -11.75 -7.62
C VAL A 49 2.77 -13.04 -7.82
N ALA A 50 3.96 -13.16 -7.21
CA ALA A 50 4.78 -14.36 -7.30
C ALA A 50 4.08 -15.57 -6.70
N PHE A 51 3.39 -15.41 -5.58
CA PHE A 51 2.56 -16.46 -4.99
C PHE A 51 1.43 -16.89 -5.95
N LEU A 52 0.69 -15.93 -6.51
CA LEU A 52 -0.43 -16.20 -7.42
C LEU A 52 -0.01 -16.83 -8.75
N ALA A 53 1.21 -16.58 -9.20
CA ALA A 53 1.79 -17.20 -10.38
C ALA A 53 2.39 -18.60 -10.10
N SER A 54 2.43 -19.03 -8.84
CA SER A 54 3.03 -20.31 -8.45
C SER A 54 2.01 -21.45 -8.41
N PRO A 55 2.43 -22.72 -8.39
CA PRO A 55 1.53 -23.85 -8.19
C PRO A 55 0.77 -23.83 -6.85
N LEU A 56 1.22 -23.02 -5.88
CA LEU A 56 0.62 -22.94 -4.55
C LEU A 56 -0.76 -22.28 -4.55
N SER A 57 -1.10 -21.52 -5.59
CA SER A 57 -2.36 -20.79 -5.72
C SER A 57 -3.38 -21.48 -6.62
N ILE A 58 -3.23 -22.78 -6.92
CA ILE A 58 -4.05 -23.50 -7.92
C ILE A 58 -5.58 -23.38 -7.70
N ALA A 59 -6.01 -23.16 -6.45
CA ALA A 59 -7.41 -23.00 -6.08
C ALA A 59 -7.94 -21.55 -6.17
N ILE A 60 -7.10 -20.57 -6.50
CA ILE A 60 -7.44 -19.14 -6.52
C ILE A 60 -7.53 -18.70 -7.99
N THR A 61 -8.74 -18.46 -8.49
CA THR A 61 -8.99 -18.04 -9.87
C THR A 61 -10.28 -17.22 -9.96
N GLY A 62 -10.32 -16.24 -10.87
CA GLY A 62 -11.48 -15.38 -11.09
C GLY A 62 -11.70 -14.30 -10.03
N ASP A 63 -10.88 -14.25 -8.98
CA ASP A 63 -11.02 -13.31 -7.86
C ASP A 63 -9.98 -12.18 -7.88
N ALA A 64 -10.39 -11.01 -7.38
CA ALA A 64 -9.52 -9.87 -7.14
C ALA A 64 -8.95 -9.91 -5.71
N ILE A 65 -7.63 -9.73 -5.56
CA ILE A 65 -6.96 -9.71 -4.25
C ILE A 65 -6.58 -8.27 -3.89
N ALA A 66 -7.18 -7.77 -2.81
CA ALA A 66 -6.90 -6.43 -2.28
C ALA A 66 -5.58 -6.38 -1.48
N ALA A 67 -4.44 -6.23 -2.19
CA ALA A 67 -3.10 -6.16 -1.58
C ALA A 67 -2.73 -4.75 -1.02
N GLY A 68 -3.69 -4.04 -0.43
CA GLY A 68 -3.54 -2.65 0.03
C GLY A 68 -3.17 -2.47 1.52
N GLY A 69 -2.92 -3.56 2.25
CA GLY A 69 -2.66 -3.51 3.69
C GLY A 69 -3.91 -3.31 4.56
N GLY A 70 -5.09 -3.63 4.03
CA GLY A 70 -6.37 -3.42 4.73
C GLY A 70 -6.79 -1.95 4.71
N ALA A 71 -7.04 -1.41 3.51
CA ALA A 71 -7.64 -0.07 3.42
C ALA A 71 -9.02 -0.07 4.08
N PRO A 72 -9.38 0.97 4.87
CA PRO A 72 -10.66 1.05 5.54
C PRO A 72 -11.83 0.83 4.56
N ARG A 73 -12.89 0.13 5.02
CA ARG A 73 -14.08 -0.23 4.21
C ARG A 73 -13.83 -1.18 3.03
N SER A 74 -12.63 -1.75 2.90
CA SER A 74 -12.28 -2.75 1.88
C SER A 74 -11.93 -4.11 2.47
N ILE A 75 -12.42 -4.39 3.68
CA ILE A 75 -12.21 -5.65 4.40
C ILE A 75 -13.50 -6.45 4.31
N TYR A 76 -13.39 -7.64 3.73
CA TYR A 76 -14.49 -8.58 3.52
C TYR A 76 -14.21 -9.82 4.38
N TYR A 77 -15.25 -10.41 4.98
CA TYR A 77 -15.18 -11.59 5.85
C TYR A 77 -15.91 -12.78 5.21
#